data_AF-A0AAD8ID55-F1
#
_entry.id   AF-A0AAD8ID55-F1
#
_cell.length_a   1.000
_cell.length_b   1.000
_cell.length_c   1.000
_cell.angle_alpha   90.00
_cell.angle_beta   90.00
_cell.angle_gamma   90.00
#
_symmetry.space_group_name_H-M   'P 1'
#
loop_
_entity.id
_entity.type
_entity.pdbx_description
1 polymer ?
#
loop_
_entity_poly.entity_id
_entity_poly.type
_entity_poly.pdbx_seq_one_letter_code
_entity_poly.pdbx_strand_id
1 'polypeptide(L)'
;MLKHRNDGSCKSNGFYTYRALINAAKSFNGFDTTGNTDQRKREVAAFLAQTSHETTGGWASAPDGPYSWGYCFIAERNNPGTFCTSPGWPCASGKQYYGRGPIQITHNYNYGQAGKAMGVDLINNPDLGATDATISFKTAIWFWMTPQSNKPSSHNVITGRWSPSAADNAENRVPGYGVITNIINGGLECNRGTDTRVQDRIGFYKSEVAIQWDFGMPESEVMSFQLLDMFGYSDPLYASLDIVPTQDNCTFMQGR
;
A
#
# COMPACT_ATOMS: atom_id res chain seq x y z
N MET A 1 -2.36 -4.88 13.65
CA MET A 1 -1.77 -4.43 12.38
C MET A 1 -0.26 -4.42 12.51
N LEU A 2 0.40 -3.32 12.88
CA LEU A 2 1.86 -3.18 12.78
C LEU A 2 2.64 -3.44 14.11
N LYS A 3 2.52 -4.64 14.67
CA LYS A 3 2.99 -4.96 16.05
C LYS A 3 4.50 -4.79 16.23
N HIS A 4 5.31 -5.31 15.30
CA HIS A 4 6.77 -5.39 15.45
C HIS A 4 7.57 -4.29 14.74
N ARG A 5 6.91 -3.27 14.17
CA ARG A 5 7.62 -2.17 13.46
C ARG A 5 8.63 -1.40 14.33
N ASN A 6 8.46 -1.41 15.65
CA ASN A 6 9.35 -0.78 16.62
C ASN A 6 10.25 -1.80 17.35
N ASP A 7 10.35 -3.03 16.85
CA ASP A 7 11.31 -3.99 17.36
C ASP A 7 12.75 -3.49 17.13
N GLY A 8 13.68 -3.84 18.02
CA GLY A 8 15.09 -3.44 17.92
C GLY A 8 15.79 -3.95 16.66
N SER A 9 15.29 -5.01 16.05
CA SER A 9 15.80 -5.55 14.78
C SER A 9 15.31 -4.77 13.54
N CYS A 10 14.23 -4.01 13.65
CA CYS A 10 13.67 -3.23 12.54
C CYS A 10 14.41 -1.91 12.32
N LYS A 11 14.67 -1.60 11.05
CA LYS A 11 15.35 -0.35 10.65
C LYS A 11 14.43 0.87 10.73
N SER A 12 13.13 0.63 10.82
CA SER A 12 12.10 1.64 10.98
C SER A 12 11.76 1.98 12.43
N ASN A 13 12.48 1.42 13.42
CA ASN A 13 12.14 1.57 14.83
C ASN A 13 12.00 3.06 15.21
N GLY A 14 10.80 3.46 15.63
CA GLY A 14 10.46 4.83 16.00
C GLY A 14 10.10 5.77 14.84
N PHE A 15 10.29 5.35 13.58
CA PHE A 15 10.03 6.17 12.39
C PHE A 15 8.54 6.21 12.03
N TYR A 16 7.91 5.04 11.82
CA TYR A 16 6.51 4.96 11.39
C TYR A 16 5.55 5.13 12.58
N THR A 17 5.13 6.38 12.78
CA THR A 17 4.18 6.75 13.84
C THR A 17 2.76 6.82 13.31
N TYR A 18 1.79 6.50 14.19
CA TYR A 18 0.37 6.68 13.90
C TYR A 18 0.08 8.12 13.47
N ARG A 19 0.56 9.11 14.25
CA ARG A 19 0.40 10.54 13.96
C ARG A 19 0.87 10.93 12.54
N ALA A 20 1.99 10.38 12.07
CA ALA A 20 2.48 10.64 10.72
C ALA A 20 1.54 10.10 9.64
N LEU A 21 1.02 8.87 9.81
CA LEU A 21 0.00 8.31 8.93
C LEU A 21 -1.25 9.18 8.88
N ILE A 22 -1.72 9.69 10.02
CA ILE A 22 -2.93 10.51 10.09
C ILE A 22 -2.73 11.86 9.41
N ASN A 23 -1.59 12.49 9.67
CA ASN A 23 -1.25 13.76 9.03
C ASN A 23 -1.11 13.60 7.51
N ALA A 24 -0.61 12.46 7.05
CA ALA A 24 -0.54 12.15 5.64
C ALA A 24 -1.94 11.92 5.05
N ALA A 25 -2.76 11.06 5.66
CA ALA A 25 -4.13 10.74 5.22
C ALA A 25 -5.00 11.99 5.06
N LYS A 26 -4.91 12.95 5.98
CA LYS A 26 -5.63 14.24 5.90
C LYS A 26 -5.32 15.07 4.66
N SER A 27 -4.24 14.76 3.94
CA SER A 27 -3.88 15.45 2.70
C SER A 27 -4.53 14.85 1.45
N PHE A 28 -5.24 13.72 1.56
CA PHE A 28 -5.80 12.99 0.43
C PHE A 28 -7.28 12.71 0.65
N ASN A 29 -8.12 13.66 0.21
CA ASN A 29 -9.57 13.49 0.23
C ASN A 29 -9.98 12.19 -0.49
N GLY A 30 -10.83 11.40 0.15
CA GLY A 30 -11.33 10.13 -0.37
C GLY A 30 -10.66 8.90 0.23
N PHE A 31 -9.37 8.97 0.60
CA PHE A 31 -8.69 7.87 1.31
C PHE A 31 -9.35 7.65 2.67
N ASP A 32 -9.77 6.40 2.98
CA ASP A 32 -10.48 6.03 4.21
C ASP A 32 -11.80 6.81 4.44
N THR A 33 -12.32 7.49 3.42
CA THR A 33 -13.52 8.34 3.53
C THR A 33 -14.51 8.11 2.39
N THR A 34 -14.25 7.13 1.53
CA THR A 34 -15.10 6.77 0.40
C THR A 34 -15.92 5.52 0.67
N GLY A 35 -17.23 5.60 0.41
CA GLY A 35 -18.13 4.46 0.58
C GLY A 35 -18.59 4.25 2.02
N ASN A 36 -19.15 3.08 2.28
CA ASN A 36 -19.60 2.65 3.61
C ASN A 36 -18.43 2.24 4.51
N THR A 37 -18.69 2.02 5.80
CA THR A 37 -17.67 1.65 6.80
C THR A 37 -16.85 0.44 6.37
N ASP A 38 -17.48 -0.57 5.80
CA ASP A 38 -16.80 -1.80 5.38
C ASP A 38 -15.84 -1.55 4.20
N GLN A 39 -16.23 -0.68 3.26
CA GLN A 39 -15.36 -0.26 2.15
C GLN A 39 -14.15 0.51 2.66
N ARG A 40 -14.33 1.40 3.64
CA ARG A 40 -13.24 2.17 4.27
C ARG A 40 -12.26 1.24 5.01
N LYS A 41 -12.80 0.33 5.84
CA LYS A 41 -12.02 -0.73 6.51
C LYS A 41 -11.21 -1.57 5.53
N ARG A 42 -11.84 -2.04 4.44
CA ARG A 42 -11.16 -2.78 3.37
C ARG A 42 -10.07 -1.97 2.69
N GLU A 43 -10.30 -0.69 2.42
CA GLU A 43 -9.28 0.18 1.85
C GLU A 43 -8.06 0.30 2.76
N VAL A 44 -8.27 0.58 4.06
CA VAL A 44 -7.17 0.67 5.03
C VAL A 44 -6.43 -0.67 5.17
N ALA A 45 -7.16 -1.79 5.24
CA ALA A 45 -6.55 -3.12 5.29
C ALA A 45 -5.73 -3.40 4.02
N ALA A 46 -6.25 -3.10 2.84
CA ALA A 46 -5.54 -3.31 1.58
C ALA A 46 -4.30 -2.43 1.46
N PHE A 47 -4.40 -1.15 1.82
CA PHE A 47 -3.27 -0.22 1.82
C PHE A 47 -2.18 -0.68 2.78
N LEU A 48 -2.54 -0.97 4.04
CA LEU A 48 -1.59 -1.41 5.06
C LEU A 48 -0.96 -2.75 4.71
N ALA A 49 -1.71 -3.68 4.12
CA ALA A 49 -1.18 -4.98 3.72
C ALA A 49 -0.17 -4.87 2.58
N GLN A 50 -0.49 -4.10 1.53
CA GLN A 50 0.44 -3.88 0.42
C GLN A 50 1.73 -3.22 0.90
N THR A 51 1.60 -2.16 1.69
CA THR A 51 2.76 -1.42 2.21
C THR A 51 3.54 -2.22 3.27
N SER A 52 2.88 -3.13 3.98
CA SER A 52 3.54 -4.07 4.90
C SER A 52 4.41 -5.06 4.15
N HIS A 53 3.95 -5.59 3.03
CA HIS A 53 4.78 -6.44 2.16
C HIS A 53 6.03 -5.69 1.67
N GLU A 54 5.88 -4.47 1.15
CA GLU A 54 7.00 -3.64 0.66
C GLU A 54 8.08 -3.38 1.72
N THR A 55 7.70 -3.45 2.99
CA THR A 55 8.56 -3.07 4.13
C THR A 55 8.74 -4.21 5.13
N THR A 56 8.41 -5.45 4.75
CA THR A 56 8.33 -6.58 5.68
C THR A 56 9.70 -6.97 6.21
N GLY A 57 9.77 -7.21 7.52
CA GLY A 57 10.87 -7.90 8.19
C GLY A 57 10.54 -9.34 8.57
N GLY A 58 9.39 -9.86 8.13
CA GLY A 58 8.87 -11.16 8.55
C GLY A 58 9.66 -12.33 7.97
N TRP A 59 9.67 -13.43 8.73
CA TRP A 59 10.15 -14.75 8.30
C TRP A 59 9.19 -15.83 8.81
N ALA A 60 9.32 -17.05 8.29
CA ALA A 60 8.34 -18.12 8.52
C ALA A 60 8.07 -18.43 10.00
N SER A 61 9.09 -18.33 10.86
CA SER A 61 9.02 -18.59 12.30
C SER A 61 9.08 -17.31 13.15
N ALA A 62 8.76 -16.15 12.57
CA ALA A 62 8.79 -14.89 13.30
C ALA A 62 7.81 -14.90 14.48
N PRO A 63 8.13 -14.23 15.61
CA PRO A 63 7.17 -14.02 16.68
C PRO A 63 5.86 -13.44 16.15
N ASP A 64 4.73 -14.02 16.54
CA ASP A 64 3.38 -13.69 16.04
C ASP A 64 3.18 -13.88 14.52
N GLY A 65 4.05 -14.67 13.87
CA GLY A 65 3.98 -15.00 12.44
C GLY A 65 4.53 -13.90 11.51
N PRO A 66 4.83 -14.23 10.25
CA PRO A 66 5.47 -13.31 9.30
C PRO A 66 4.65 -12.04 9.03
N TYR A 67 3.32 -12.14 9.11
CA TYR A 67 2.39 -11.06 8.76
C TYR A 67 2.17 -10.02 9.87
N SER A 68 2.96 -10.09 10.96
CA SER A 68 2.98 -9.09 12.03
C SER A 68 4.21 -8.16 11.96
N TRP A 69 5.06 -8.36 10.94
CA TRP A 69 6.36 -7.71 10.74
C TRP A 69 6.39 -6.74 9.56
N GLY A 70 5.22 -6.25 9.13
CA GLY A 70 5.13 -5.12 8.20
C GLY A 70 5.77 -3.87 8.79
N TYR A 71 6.17 -2.93 7.91
CA TYR A 71 6.76 -1.64 8.33
C TYR A 71 8.08 -1.76 9.08
N CYS A 72 8.89 -2.79 8.82
CA CYS A 72 10.19 -3.01 9.45
C CYS A 72 11.35 -2.28 8.75
N PHE A 73 11.20 -1.99 7.46
CA PHE A 73 12.18 -1.24 6.66
C PHE A 73 11.64 0.11 6.17
N ILE A 74 12.55 1.07 6.00
CA ILE A 74 12.25 2.40 5.44
C ILE A 74 12.73 2.51 3.99
N ALA A 75 13.92 1.97 3.69
CA ALA A 75 14.57 2.13 2.40
C ALA A 75 15.02 0.77 1.85
N GLU A 76 15.08 0.69 0.53
CA GLU A 76 15.56 -0.45 -0.22
C GLU A 76 17.00 -0.79 0.18
N ARG A 77 17.33 -2.09 0.20
CA ARG A 77 18.61 -2.62 0.71
C ARG A 77 19.51 -3.08 -0.43
N ASN A 78 20.78 -3.32 -0.10
CA ASN A 78 21.76 -4.03 -0.96
C ASN A 78 22.12 -3.33 -2.28
N ASN A 79 22.53 -2.06 -2.20
CA ASN A 79 22.98 -1.26 -3.35
C ASN A 79 21.96 -1.24 -4.51
N PRO A 80 20.80 -0.59 -4.29
CA PRO A 80 19.64 -0.74 -5.15
C PRO A 80 19.80 -0.08 -6.53
N GLY A 81 20.79 0.79 -6.70
CA GLY A 81 21.00 1.58 -7.91
C GLY A 81 20.38 2.97 -7.83
N THR A 82 20.58 3.77 -8.88
CA THR A 82 20.20 5.20 -8.85
C THR A 82 18.75 5.46 -9.28
N PHE A 83 18.16 4.57 -10.10
CA PHE A 83 16.81 4.72 -10.68
C PHE A 83 16.53 6.09 -11.31
N CYS A 84 17.55 6.65 -11.95
CA CYS A 84 17.40 7.82 -12.81
C CYS A 84 17.07 7.35 -14.23
N THR A 85 15.79 7.21 -14.56
CA THR A 85 15.36 6.52 -15.80
C THR A 85 14.47 7.36 -16.72
N SER A 86 13.98 8.51 -16.26
CA SER A 86 13.12 9.38 -17.08
C SER A 86 13.77 10.74 -17.38
N PRO A 87 13.84 11.18 -18.65
CA PRO A 87 14.33 12.52 -18.98
C PRO A 87 13.35 13.63 -18.60
N GLY A 88 12.06 13.32 -18.41
CA GLY A 88 11.03 14.30 -18.04
C GLY A 88 11.11 14.78 -16.58
N TRP A 89 11.91 14.09 -15.76
CA TRP A 89 12.15 14.42 -14.36
C TRP A 89 13.65 14.40 -14.07
N PRO A 90 14.41 15.42 -14.50
CA PRO A 90 15.87 15.41 -14.44
C PRO A 90 16.39 15.12 -13.03
N CYS A 91 17.35 14.20 -12.95
CA CYS A 91 17.90 13.76 -11.68
C CYS A 91 18.86 14.81 -11.11
N ALA A 92 18.72 15.10 -9.83
CA ALA A 92 19.64 15.97 -9.12
C ALA A 92 21.01 15.29 -8.97
N SER A 93 22.09 16.07 -9.07
CA SER A 93 23.45 15.57 -8.94
C SER A 93 23.65 14.86 -7.58
N GLY A 94 24.22 13.66 -7.61
CA GLY A 94 24.48 12.85 -6.42
C GLY A 94 23.24 12.28 -5.72
N LYS A 95 22.03 12.46 -6.29
CA LYS A 95 20.79 11.92 -5.72
C LYS A 95 20.40 10.59 -6.36
N GLN A 96 19.76 9.74 -5.56
CA GLN A 96 19.30 8.40 -5.94
C GLN A 96 17.83 8.23 -5.60
N TYR A 97 17.10 7.52 -6.46
CA TYR A 97 15.65 7.35 -6.42
C TYR A 97 15.23 5.90 -6.21
N TYR A 98 15.98 5.16 -5.40
CA TYR A 98 15.63 3.81 -4.94
C TYR A 98 14.41 3.82 -4.02
N GLY A 99 13.89 2.64 -3.70
CA GLY A 99 12.70 2.47 -2.86
C GLY A 99 12.81 3.15 -1.50
N ARG A 100 11.87 4.04 -1.19
CA ARG A 100 11.72 4.64 0.16
C ARG A 100 10.27 4.65 0.61
N GLY A 101 10.08 4.57 1.92
CA GLY A 101 8.79 4.64 2.58
C GLY A 101 7.90 3.42 2.38
N PRO A 102 6.63 3.51 2.81
CA PRO A 102 5.72 2.37 2.87
C PRO A 102 5.42 1.71 1.53
N ILE A 103 5.41 2.47 0.43
CA ILE A 103 5.17 1.91 -0.92
C ILE A 103 6.47 1.63 -1.68
N GLN A 104 7.62 1.81 -1.04
CA GLN A 104 8.95 1.77 -1.70
C GLN A 104 8.95 2.58 -3.00
N ILE A 105 8.57 3.87 -2.93
CA ILE A 105 8.51 4.74 -4.11
C ILE A 105 9.88 4.76 -4.78
N THR A 106 9.91 4.42 -6.07
CA THR A 106 11.14 4.16 -6.84
C THR A 106 11.05 4.86 -8.20
N HIS A 107 12.20 5.26 -8.75
CA HIS A 107 12.39 6.04 -9.98
C HIS A 107 12.13 7.53 -9.86
N ASN A 108 13.01 8.30 -10.48
CA ASN A 108 12.96 9.77 -10.54
C ASN A 108 11.61 10.32 -11.02
N TYR A 109 10.94 9.66 -11.96
CA TYR A 109 9.63 10.11 -12.43
C TYR A 109 8.54 9.99 -11.36
N ASN A 110 8.57 8.98 -10.50
CA ASN A 110 7.60 8.83 -9.42
C ASN A 110 7.87 9.86 -8.32
N TYR A 111 9.14 10.04 -7.92
CA TYR A 111 9.51 11.09 -6.97
C TYR A 111 9.08 12.47 -7.48
N GLY A 112 9.30 12.78 -8.75
CA GLY A 112 8.88 14.04 -9.36
C GLY A 112 7.37 14.24 -9.37
N GLN A 113 6.61 13.25 -9.82
CA GLN A 113 5.15 13.34 -9.85
C GLN A 113 4.55 13.45 -8.45
N ALA A 114 5.02 12.64 -7.51
CA ALA A 114 4.59 12.70 -6.11
C ALA A 114 4.93 14.05 -5.48
N GLY A 115 6.17 14.51 -5.66
CA GLY A 115 6.65 15.79 -5.15
C GLY A 115 5.81 16.96 -5.66
N LYS A 116 5.55 16.99 -6.98
CA LYS A 116 4.67 17.99 -7.59
C LYS A 116 3.26 17.96 -7.03
N ALA A 117 2.66 16.79 -6.86
CA ALA A 117 1.31 16.65 -6.32
C ALA A 117 1.20 17.13 -4.85
N MET A 118 2.28 16.98 -4.07
CA MET A 118 2.30 17.34 -2.65
C MET A 118 2.91 18.72 -2.36
N GLY A 119 3.45 19.41 -3.37
CA GLY A 119 4.20 20.66 -3.19
C GLY A 119 5.53 20.49 -2.45
N VAL A 120 6.18 19.34 -2.61
CA VAL A 120 7.47 18.99 -1.98
C VAL A 120 8.50 18.68 -3.06
N ASP A 121 9.70 19.28 -2.98
CA ASP A 121 10.76 18.99 -3.94
C ASP A 121 11.47 17.67 -3.65
N LEU A 122 10.87 16.59 -4.10
CA LEU A 122 11.38 15.23 -3.99
C LEU A 122 12.42 14.87 -5.07
N ILE A 123 12.60 15.70 -6.09
CA ILE A 123 13.68 15.50 -7.07
C ILE A 123 15.01 15.86 -6.45
N ASN A 124 15.11 17.02 -5.82
CA ASN A 124 16.34 17.45 -5.15
C ASN A 124 16.48 16.87 -3.74
N ASN A 125 15.38 16.45 -3.10
CA ASN A 125 15.38 15.92 -1.73
C ASN A 125 14.68 14.54 -1.62
N PRO A 126 15.09 13.51 -2.38
CA PRO A 126 14.42 12.20 -2.35
C PRO A 126 14.54 11.52 -0.97
N ASP A 127 15.56 11.86 -0.18
CA ASP A 127 15.79 11.31 1.16
C ASP A 127 14.66 11.63 2.14
N LEU A 128 13.84 12.66 1.87
CA LEU A 128 12.64 12.98 2.67
C LEU A 128 11.66 11.81 2.76
N GLY A 129 11.61 10.94 1.74
CA GLY A 129 10.82 9.70 1.79
C GLY A 129 11.27 8.71 2.87
N ALA A 130 12.48 8.87 3.41
CA ALA A 130 13.05 8.04 4.47
C ALA A 130 13.46 8.80 5.74
N THR A 131 13.34 10.13 5.77
CA THR A 131 13.71 10.97 6.93
C THR A 131 12.54 11.76 7.52
N ASP A 132 11.45 11.96 6.77
CA ASP A 132 10.21 12.53 7.28
C ASP A 132 9.08 11.51 7.14
N ALA A 133 8.61 10.98 8.29
CA ALA A 133 7.58 9.96 8.30
C ALA A 133 6.25 10.41 7.69
N THR A 134 5.90 11.71 7.79
CA THR A 134 4.66 12.21 7.20
C THR A 134 4.80 12.25 5.68
N ILE A 135 5.92 12.77 5.15
CA ILE A 135 6.20 12.75 3.70
C ILE A 135 6.27 11.31 3.20
N SER A 136 6.89 10.41 3.95
CA SER A 136 6.96 8.97 3.66
C SER A 136 5.58 8.34 3.50
N PHE A 137 4.65 8.59 4.43
CA PHE A 137 3.27 8.13 4.26
C PHE A 137 2.55 8.84 3.11
N LYS A 138 2.80 10.14 2.89
CA LYS A 138 2.15 10.87 1.80
C LYS A 138 2.56 10.34 0.43
N THR A 139 3.81 9.93 0.21
CA THR A 139 4.20 9.30 -1.07
C THR A 139 3.46 7.99 -1.31
N ALA A 140 3.26 7.19 -0.25
CA ALA A 140 2.49 5.94 -0.32
C ALA A 140 1.01 6.18 -0.64
N ILE A 141 0.37 7.11 0.06
CA ILE A 141 -1.05 7.43 -0.18
C ILE A 141 -1.21 8.12 -1.54
N TRP A 142 -0.29 8.99 -1.96
CA TRP A 142 -0.28 9.55 -3.31
C TRP A 142 -0.29 8.44 -4.36
N PHE A 143 0.60 7.45 -4.25
CA PHE A 143 0.65 6.33 -5.18
C PHE A 143 -0.67 5.56 -5.19
N TRP A 144 -1.22 5.27 -4.00
CA TRP A 144 -2.50 4.56 -3.83
C TRP A 144 -3.68 5.28 -4.51
N MET A 145 -3.71 6.60 -4.42
CA MET A 145 -4.80 7.45 -4.89
C MET A 145 -4.68 7.85 -6.36
N THR A 146 -3.50 7.72 -6.98
CA THR A 146 -3.20 8.30 -8.29
C THR A 146 -3.19 7.23 -9.39
N PRO A 147 -4.07 7.32 -10.41
CA PRO A 147 -3.98 6.47 -11.60
C PRO A 147 -2.67 6.72 -12.34
N GLN A 148 -2.07 5.68 -12.92
CA GLN A 148 -0.82 5.78 -13.68
C GLN A 148 -0.99 5.16 -15.06
N SER A 149 -1.00 6.00 -16.10
CA SER A 149 -1.18 5.57 -17.49
C SER A 149 -2.46 4.73 -17.65
N ASN A 150 -2.36 3.48 -18.08
CA ASN A 150 -3.47 2.53 -18.20
C ASN A 150 -3.88 1.86 -16.88
N LYS A 151 -3.15 2.09 -15.79
CA LYS A 151 -3.48 1.54 -14.47
C LYS A 151 -4.45 2.48 -13.74
N PRO A 152 -5.61 1.99 -13.24
CA PRO A 152 -6.44 2.77 -12.34
C PRO A 152 -5.71 2.97 -11.01
N SER A 153 -6.22 3.87 -10.16
CA SER A 153 -5.72 3.97 -8.78
C SER A 153 -6.18 2.75 -7.97
N SER A 154 -5.33 2.30 -7.05
CA SER A 154 -5.68 1.25 -6.08
C SER A 154 -6.93 1.63 -5.28
N HIS A 155 -7.06 2.92 -4.94
CA HIS A 155 -8.27 3.50 -4.35
C HIS A 155 -9.54 3.19 -5.15
N ASN A 156 -9.55 3.46 -6.46
CA ASN A 156 -10.74 3.22 -7.28
C ASN A 156 -11.04 1.72 -7.42
N VAL A 157 -10.02 0.86 -7.41
CA VAL A 157 -10.22 -0.60 -7.42
C VAL A 157 -10.90 -1.05 -6.13
N ILE A 158 -10.34 -0.72 -4.96
CA ILE A 158 -10.86 -1.26 -3.68
C ILE A 158 -12.21 -0.65 -3.28
N THR A 159 -12.52 0.56 -3.73
CA THR A 159 -13.80 1.23 -3.47
C THR A 159 -14.89 0.89 -4.47
N GLY A 160 -14.61 0.04 -5.47
CA GLY A 160 -15.58 -0.38 -6.49
C GLY A 160 -15.91 0.72 -7.51
N ARG A 161 -15.04 1.72 -7.66
CA ARG A 161 -15.20 2.84 -8.61
C ARG A 161 -14.53 2.61 -9.96
N TRP A 162 -13.65 1.61 -10.05
CA TRP A 162 -13.05 1.19 -11.30
C TRP A 162 -13.93 0.13 -11.98
N SER A 163 -14.29 0.40 -13.24
CA SER A 163 -14.90 -0.59 -14.14
C SER A 163 -13.81 -1.09 -15.11
N PRO A 164 -13.54 -2.39 -15.19
CA PRO A 164 -12.58 -2.95 -16.14
C PRO A 164 -12.97 -2.61 -17.59
N SER A 165 -11.97 -2.28 -18.41
CA SER A 165 -12.16 -2.14 -19.86
C SER A 165 -12.28 -3.50 -20.54
N ALA A 166 -12.62 -3.52 -21.84
CA ALA A 166 -12.59 -4.75 -22.63
C ALA A 166 -11.20 -5.41 -22.62
N ALA A 167 -10.12 -4.60 -22.63
CA ALA A 167 -8.74 -5.09 -22.57
C ALA A 167 -8.38 -5.65 -21.19
N ASP A 168 -9.01 -5.15 -20.12
CA ASP A 168 -8.84 -5.69 -18.76
C ASP A 168 -9.54 -7.03 -18.62
N ASN A 169 -10.78 -7.12 -19.09
CA ASN A 169 -11.54 -8.37 -19.07
C ASN A 169 -10.88 -9.46 -19.92
N ALA A 170 -10.35 -9.13 -21.10
CA ALA A 170 -9.63 -10.07 -21.95
C ALA A 170 -8.38 -10.69 -21.28
N GLU A 171 -7.85 -9.98 -20.28
CA GLU A 171 -6.67 -10.37 -19.52
C GLU A 171 -7.04 -10.75 -18.07
N ASN A 172 -8.30 -11.07 -17.79
CA ASN A 172 -8.77 -11.47 -16.44
C ASN A 172 -8.46 -10.47 -15.31
N ARG A 173 -8.30 -9.18 -15.63
CA ARG A 173 -8.12 -8.12 -14.63
C ARG A 173 -9.48 -7.67 -14.10
N VAL A 174 -9.93 -8.34 -13.05
CA VAL A 174 -11.20 -8.07 -12.36
C VAL A 174 -10.98 -7.24 -11.08
N PRO A 175 -11.96 -6.44 -10.62
CA PRO A 175 -11.82 -5.64 -9.41
C PRO A 175 -11.45 -6.48 -8.19
N GLY A 176 -10.43 -6.06 -7.44
CA GLY A 176 -10.01 -6.76 -6.23
C GLY A 176 -8.53 -6.56 -5.91
N TYR A 177 -8.11 -7.20 -4.81
CA TYR A 177 -6.76 -7.05 -4.27
C TYR A 177 -5.65 -7.56 -5.21
N GLY A 178 -5.94 -8.55 -6.07
CA GLY A 178 -5.02 -9.03 -7.10
C GLY A 178 -4.65 -7.96 -8.13
N VAL A 179 -5.63 -7.15 -8.58
CA VAL A 179 -5.37 -6.01 -9.47
C VAL A 179 -4.59 -4.90 -8.75
N ILE A 180 -4.75 -4.73 -7.43
CA ILE A 180 -3.93 -3.80 -6.64
C ILE A 180 -2.46 -4.25 -6.62
N THR A 181 -2.20 -5.54 -6.38
CA THR A 181 -0.84 -6.10 -6.50
C THR A 181 -0.27 -5.88 -7.90
N ASN A 182 -1.09 -6.07 -8.93
CA ASN A 182 -0.69 -5.82 -10.31
C ASN A 182 -0.34 -4.35 -10.58
N ILE A 183 -1.13 -3.41 -10.06
CA ILE A 183 -0.85 -1.97 -10.17
C ILE A 183 0.53 -1.65 -9.59
N ILE A 184 0.82 -2.18 -8.39
CA ILE A 184 2.05 -1.92 -7.63
C ILE A 184 3.27 -2.58 -8.29
N ASN A 185 3.23 -3.88 -8.56
CA ASN A 185 4.42 -4.61 -9.04
C ASN A 185 4.12 -5.77 -10.00
N GLY A 186 3.03 -5.69 -10.78
CA GLY A 186 2.58 -6.79 -11.62
C GLY A 186 3.60 -7.26 -12.66
N GLY A 187 4.53 -6.41 -13.10
CA GLY A 187 5.55 -6.80 -14.09
C GLY A 187 6.53 -7.86 -13.59
N LEU A 188 6.72 -7.88 -12.26
CA LEU A 188 7.59 -8.84 -11.60
C LEU A 188 6.80 -9.99 -10.97
N GLU A 189 5.55 -9.75 -10.55
CA GLU A 189 4.80 -10.66 -9.67
C GLU A 189 3.59 -11.36 -10.31
N CYS A 190 2.96 -10.76 -11.32
CA CYS A 190 1.75 -11.30 -11.94
C CYS A 190 2.07 -12.13 -13.20
N ASN A 191 1.15 -13.02 -13.61
CA ASN A 191 1.27 -13.91 -14.79
C ASN A 191 2.48 -14.86 -14.81
N ARG A 192 2.93 -15.35 -13.65
CA ARG A 192 4.13 -16.22 -13.55
C ARG A 192 3.87 -17.53 -12.79
N GLY A 193 2.60 -17.92 -12.61
CA GLY A 193 2.22 -19.04 -11.72
C GLY A 193 2.32 -18.64 -10.25
N THR A 194 2.56 -19.61 -9.35
CA THR A 194 2.69 -19.36 -7.91
C THR A 194 3.90 -18.47 -7.60
N ASP A 195 3.70 -17.44 -6.79
CA ASP A 195 4.69 -16.40 -6.49
C ASP A 195 4.61 -16.06 -5.01
N THR A 196 5.72 -16.26 -4.30
CA THR A 196 5.77 -16.08 -2.85
C THR A 196 5.54 -14.62 -2.43
N ARG A 197 5.83 -13.65 -3.29
CA ARG A 197 5.61 -12.22 -3.01
C ARG A 197 4.11 -11.89 -3.01
N VAL A 198 3.39 -12.41 -4.01
CA VAL A 198 1.92 -12.28 -4.08
C VAL A 198 1.26 -12.97 -2.89
N GLN A 199 1.73 -14.17 -2.51
CA GLN A 199 1.24 -14.87 -1.33
C GLN A 199 1.50 -14.10 -0.03
N ASP A 200 2.65 -13.44 0.09
CA ASP A 200 2.96 -12.61 1.25
C ASP A 200 2.04 -11.37 1.35
N ARG A 201 1.80 -10.65 0.24
CA ARG A 201 0.80 -9.57 0.18
C ARG A 201 -0.59 -10.04 0.59
N ILE A 202 -1.00 -11.22 0.14
CA ILE A 202 -2.27 -11.85 0.48
C ILE A 202 -2.32 -12.21 1.97
N GLY A 203 -1.23 -12.76 2.52
CA GLY A 203 -1.11 -13.10 3.93
C GLY A 203 -1.26 -11.90 4.85
N PHE A 204 -0.59 -10.79 4.52
CA PHE A 204 -0.81 -9.52 5.20
C PHE A 204 -2.27 -9.05 5.09
N TYR A 205 -2.88 -9.11 3.90
CA TYR A 205 -4.27 -8.66 3.74
C TYR A 205 -5.25 -9.47 4.58
N LYS A 206 -5.11 -10.80 4.60
CA LYS A 206 -5.91 -11.68 5.45
C LYS A 206 -5.72 -11.35 6.94
N SER A 207 -4.48 -11.12 7.37
CA SER A 207 -4.16 -10.71 8.73
C SER A 207 -4.82 -9.37 9.09
N GLU A 208 -4.71 -8.36 8.23
CA GLU A 208 -5.28 -7.04 8.48
C GLU A 208 -6.81 -7.05 8.49
N VAL A 209 -7.45 -7.80 7.58
CA VAL A 209 -8.91 -7.96 7.58
C VAL A 209 -9.38 -8.68 8.84
N ALA A 210 -8.71 -9.77 9.24
CA ALA A 210 -9.05 -10.50 10.46
C ALA A 210 -8.96 -9.58 11.69
N ILE A 211 -7.88 -8.80 11.82
CA ILE A 211 -7.72 -7.86 12.94
C ILE A 211 -8.82 -6.81 12.96
N GLN A 212 -9.24 -6.29 11.81
CA GLN A 212 -10.30 -5.29 11.74
C GLN A 212 -11.71 -5.83 12.02
N TRP A 213 -11.94 -7.13 11.83
CA TRP A 213 -13.27 -7.75 11.96
C TRP A 213 -13.47 -8.59 13.23
N ASP A 214 -12.44 -9.29 13.70
CA ASP A 214 -12.54 -10.19 14.86
C ASP A 214 -12.42 -9.45 16.20
N PHE A 215 -11.71 -8.31 16.25
CA PHE A 215 -11.42 -7.68 17.54
C PHE A 215 -12.50 -6.78 18.10
N GLY A 216 -13.61 -6.50 17.38
CA GLY A 216 -14.64 -5.57 17.86
C GLY A 216 -14.04 -4.33 18.52
N MET A 217 -12.93 -3.82 17.96
CA MET A 217 -12.13 -2.80 18.63
C MET A 217 -13.05 -1.62 18.91
N PRO A 218 -13.02 -1.02 20.11
CA PRO A 218 -13.80 0.16 20.38
C PRO A 218 -13.49 1.19 19.30
N GLU A 219 -14.50 1.91 18.84
CA GLU A 219 -14.43 2.88 17.75
C GLU A 219 -13.32 3.94 17.94
N SER A 220 -12.85 4.11 19.18
CA SER A 220 -11.69 4.91 19.55
C SER A 220 -10.33 4.37 19.09
N GLU A 221 -10.22 3.09 18.72
CA GLU A 221 -8.98 2.40 18.34
C GLU A 221 -9.00 1.81 16.92
N VAL A 222 -10.19 1.74 16.30
CA VAL A 222 -10.32 1.49 14.86
C VAL A 222 -9.89 2.76 14.14
N MET A 223 -8.92 2.63 13.24
CA MET A 223 -8.62 3.67 12.27
C MET A 223 -9.80 3.87 11.30
N SER A 224 -10.82 4.56 11.77
CA SER A 224 -11.77 5.32 10.97
C SER A 224 -11.81 6.69 11.60
N PHE A 225 -11.12 7.66 11.02
CA PHE A 225 -11.19 9.03 11.52
C PHE A 225 -12.57 9.61 11.25
N GLN A 226 -13.45 9.52 12.26
CA GLN A 226 -14.50 10.45 12.68
C GLN A 226 -15.82 9.73 13.10
N LEU A 227 -16.01 9.65 14.42
CA LEU A 227 -17.23 9.86 15.26
C LEU A 227 -18.56 9.14 14.94
N LEU A 228 -18.91 8.16 15.81
CA LEU A 228 -20.17 7.75 16.51
C LEU A 228 -21.48 7.72 15.66
N ASP A 229 -22.38 6.73 15.73
CA ASP A 229 -22.87 5.96 16.89
C ASP A 229 -23.56 4.62 16.48
N MET A 230 -23.51 3.68 17.43
CA MET A 230 -24.54 2.71 17.87
C MET A 230 -25.06 1.55 16.99
N PHE A 231 -24.98 0.39 17.65
CA PHE A 231 -25.62 -0.91 17.44
C PHE A 231 -24.93 -1.90 16.50
N GLY A 232 -24.37 -2.92 17.15
CA GLY A 232 -23.74 -4.06 16.52
C GLY A 232 -24.72 -4.91 15.74
N TYR A 233 -24.16 -5.54 14.71
CA TYR A 233 -24.72 -6.75 14.14
C TYR A 233 -23.56 -7.65 13.72
N SER A 234 -23.55 -8.85 14.28
CA SER A 234 -22.91 -10.01 13.70
C SER A 234 -23.65 -10.33 12.39
N ASP A 235 -23.06 -10.03 11.24
CA ASP A 235 -23.69 -10.25 9.94
C ASP A 235 -23.06 -11.47 9.22
N PRO A 236 -23.87 -12.41 8.68
CA PRO A 236 -23.43 -13.55 7.86
C PRO A 236 -22.71 -13.21 6.53
N LEU A 237 -22.44 -11.94 6.27
CA LEU A 237 -21.79 -11.38 5.07
C LEU A 237 -20.36 -11.88 4.75
N TYR A 238 -19.79 -12.76 5.57
CA TYR A 238 -18.50 -13.40 5.31
C TYR A 238 -18.46 -14.21 4.00
N ALA A 239 -19.61 -14.57 3.41
CA ALA A 239 -19.68 -15.40 2.22
C ALA A 239 -19.81 -14.65 0.87
N SER A 240 -20.19 -13.37 0.86
CA SER A 240 -20.50 -12.63 -0.39
C SER A 240 -19.53 -11.50 -0.73
N LEU A 241 -18.47 -11.33 0.06
CA LEU A 241 -17.39 -10.39 -0.21
C LEU A 241 -16.17 -11.21 -0.67
N ASP A 242 -15.49 -10.77 -1.72
CA ASP A 242 -14.19 -11.27 -2.19
C ASP A 242 -13.07 -11.08 -1.13
N ILE A 243 -13.25 -11.67 0.06
CA ILE A 243 -12.38 -11.56 1.24
C ILE A 243 -11.16 -12.47 1.09
N VAL A 244 -11.20 -13.44 0.18
CA VAL A 244 -10.10 -14.36 -0.08
C VAL A 244 -9.46 -14.01 -1.42
N PRO A 245 -8.50 -13.06 -1.48
CA PRO A 245 -7.75 -12.87 -2.70
C PRO A 245 -7.00 -14.16 -3.02
N THR A 246 -7.25 -14.68 -4.21
CA THR A 246 -6.48 -15.76 -4.80
C THR A 246 -5.42 -15.16 -5.71
N GLN A 247 -4.31 -15.88 -5.87
CA GLN A 247 -3.24 -15.46 -6.76
C GLN A 247 -3.69 -15.38 -8.23
N ASP A 248 -4.73 -16.12 -8.59
CA ASP A 248 -5.28 -16.23 -9.94
C ASP A 248 -5.77 -14.88 -10.51
N ASN A 249 -6.02 -13.89 -9.65
CA ASN A 249 -6.49 -12.56 -10.05
C ASN A 249 -5.35 -11.50 -10.17
N CYS A 250 -4.08 -11.92 -10.15
CA CYS A 250 -2.91 -11.05 -10.38
C CYS A 250 -2.44 -11.21 -11.84
N THR A 251 -2.98 -10.41 -12.75
CA THR A 251 -2.60 -10.44 -14.18
C THR A 251 -1.91 -9.16 -14.63
N PHE A 252 -0.67 -9.25 -15.14
CA PHE A 252 0.19 -8.09 -15.43
C PHE A 252 -0.47 -7.02 -16.35
N MET A 253 -0.42 -5.75 -15.94
CA MET A 253 -0.65 -4.59 -16.81
C MET A 253 0.67 -4.06 -17.37
N GLN A 254 0.92 -4.32 -18.66
CA GLN A 254 1.97 -3.64 -19.39
C GLN A 254 1.70 -2.13 -19.43
N GLY A 255 2.59 -1.33 -18.84
CA GLY A 255 2.72 0.07 -19.19
C GLY A 255 3.48 0.16 -20.51
N ARG A 256 2.99 0.96 -21.45
CA ARG A 256 3.82 1.39 -22.59
C ARG A 256 4.93 2.32 -22.10
#